data_AF-A0A9E0BY36-F1
#
_entry.id   AF-A0A9E0BY36-F1
#
_cell.length_a   1.000
_cell.length_b   1.000
_cell.length_c   1.000
_cell.angle_alpha   90.00
_cell.angle_beta   90.00
_cell.angle_gamma   90.00
#
_symmetry.space_group_name_H-M   'P 1'
#
loop_
_entity.id
_entity.type
_entity.pdbx_description
1 polymer ?
#
loop_
_entity_poly.entity_id
_entity_poly.type
_entity_poly.pdbx_seq_one_letter_code
_entity_poly.pdbx_strand_id
1 'polypeptide(L)'
;MINMMYLVLTALLALNVTKEVINAFVTINESVQLSKDNLDKKNQNTYAAFAQAMSVDANKYKDVNDRANAVKKSAGDLVKFIEELKTQLVTTTDHIDAGQPVPELRMMERKDDYDVPTNLMCGDDQNGKGKAATELKNKLEAFKKVILANAPKGSGVADPKQLDKLLNTADPEKPEEGKRTWEMVNFYHNPVVATVALLTKLQSDVRNAESQVIDELLTSVDKNIVKLDKLNAKVIANSTVVTIGSEFQADVFLSATSSTMAPEVFIGATYDSTSKACKGCDGNALPVEGGYAKYSDRPGSEGEKKWSGVIRVKKPDGSYDHYPFSSSYVAQKPNSVVSADNMNVLYIGVENPMSISVPGVTHDKVKVTIEGAGGALRPNPSAGAGRYTATVGSVGKATIRVSAEIGGKVMPMGAFEYRVKRVPDPVATISNSKGGNIGKNLLMAGTLIPILENFDFKLFFKITGFKMTITGKGKDLVEYETQGNQLSQPMRDALSKTRAGDKVFFEYIKARMDGGNDPSPRNLSPMAFTIQ
;
A
#
# COMPACT_ATOMS: atom_id res chain seq x y z
N MET A 1 -72.13 -60.39 45.53
CA MET A 1 -71.69 -60.25 44.11
C MET A 1 -71.79 -58.81 43.60
N ILE A 2 -72.86 -58.06 43.88
CA ILE A 2 -73.02 -56.65 43.45
C ILE A 2 -71.90 -55.73 43.96
N ASN A 3 -71.45 -55.88 45.22
CA ASN A 3 -70.35 -55.07 45.76
C ASN A 3 -68.98 -55.32 45.10
N MET A 4 -68.72 -56.55 44.63
CA MET A 4 -67.51 -56.85 43.84
C MET A 4 -67.59 -56.25 42.45
N MET A 5 -68.76 -56.27 41.82
CA MET A 5 -68.97 -55.66 40.51
C MET A 5 -68.84 -54.13 40.57
N TYR A 6 -69.33 -53.49 41.65
CA TYR A 6 -69.20 -52.05 41.85
C TYR A 6 -67.75 -51.63 42.14
N LEU A 7 -67.00 -52.42 42.92
CA LEU A 7 -65.55 -52.20 43.12
C LEU A 7 -64.77 -52.34 41.81
N VAL A 8 -65.08 -53.35 41.00
CA VAL A 8 -64.45 -53.54 39.68
C VAL A 8 -64.83 -52.41 38.72
N LEU A 9 -66.10 -51.99 38.65
CA LEU A 9 -66.52 -50.85 37.83
C LEU A 9 -65.92 -49.52 38.30
N THR A 10 -65.83 -49.30 39.61
CA THR A 10 -65.21 -48.07 40.17
C THR A 10 -63.70 -48.09 39.94
N ALA A 11 -63.04 -49.25 40.04
CA ALA A 11 -61.64 -49.41 39.70
C ALA A 11 -61.38 -49.22 38.20
N LEU A 12 -62.27 -49.70 37.31
CA LEU A 12 -62.20 -49.47 35.87
C LEU A 12 -62.46 -48.00 35.51
N LEU A 13 -63.39 -47.32 36.18
CA LEU A 13 -63.62 -45.88 36.02
C LEU A 13 -62.44 -45.04 36.53
N ALA A 14 -61.77 -45.49 37.59
CA ALA A 14 -60.55 -44.86 38.11
C ALA A 14 -59.31 -45.15 37.24
N LEU A 15 -59.31 -46.24 36.47
CA LEU A 15 -58.27 -46.57 35.50
C LEU A 15 -58.31 -45.67 34.26
N ASN A 16 -59.50 -45.16 33.92
CA ASN A 16 -59.70 -44.29 32.77
C ASN A 16 -59.26 -42.86 33.09
N VAL A 17 -58.44 -42.28 32.21
CA VAL A 17 -57.96 -40.90 32.32
C VAL A 17 -59.12 -39.91 32.21
N THR A 18 -59.17 -38.89 33.07
CA THR A 18 -60.25 -37.90 33.03
C THR A 18 -60.23 -37.10 31.71
N LYS A 19 -61.41 -36.71 31.21
CA LYS A 19 -61.54 -35.93 29.96
C LYS A 19 -60.74 -34.63 29.99
N GLU A 20 -60.58 -34.03 31.17
CA GLU A 20 -59.79 -32.82 31.38
C GLU A 20 -58.30 -33.06 31.14
N VAL A 21 -57.75 -34.18 31.62
CA VAL A 21 -56.34 -34.56 31.39
C VAL A 21 -56.09 -34.87 29.91
N ILE A 22 -57.02 -35.55 29.24
CA ILE A 22 -56.92 -35.82 27.79
C ILE A 22 -56.90 -34.51 26.99
N ASN A 23 -57.79 -33.57 27.29
CA ASN A 23 -57.83 -32.26 26.62
C ASN A 23 -56.57 -31.43 26.90
N ALA A 24 -55.97 -31.55 28.09
CA ALA A 24 -54.69 -30.92 28.39
C ALA A 24 -53.57 -31.44 27.48
N PHE A 25 -53.50 -32.76 27.24
CA PHE A 25 -52.51 -33.33 26.31
C PHE A 25 -52.74 -32.88 24.86
N VAL A 26 -53.99 -32.74 24.40
CA VAL A 26 -54.29 -32.17 23.08
C VAL A 26 -53.77 -30.73 22.98
N THR A 27 -54.04 -29.90 23.99
CA THR A 27 -53.61 -28.50 24.05
C THR A 27 -52.07 -28.39 24.06
N ILE A 28 -51.40 -29.23 24.85
CA ILE A 28 -49.94 -29.31 24.88
C ILE A 28 -49.40 -29.73 23.51
N ASN A 29 -49.98 -30.75 22.89
CA ASN A 29 -49.56 -31.20 21.55
C ASN A 29 -49.67 -30.09 20.51
N GLU A 30 -50.78 -29.33 20.49
CA GLU A 30 -50.95 -28.18 19.58
C GLU A 30 -49.90 -27.09 19.84
N SER A 31 -49.62 -26.77 21.10
CA SER A 31 -48.58 -25.79 21.45
C SER A 31 -47.18 -26.25 21.05
N VAL A 32 -46.87 -27.54 21.22
CA VAL A 32 -45.57 -28.11 20.86
C VAL A 32 -45.44 -28.23 19.34
N GLN A 33 -46.53 -28.54 18.64
CA GLN A 33 -46.58 -28.52 17.17
C GLN A 33 -46.30 -27.11 16.63
N LEU A 34 -46.88 -26.07 17.23
CA LEU A 34 -46.57 -24.68 16.87
C LEU A 34 -45.08 -24.35 17.10
N SER A 35 -44.51 -24.80 18.22
CA SER A 35 -43.08 -24.63 18.52
C SER A 35 -42.20 -25.33 17.48
N LYS A 36 -42.53 -26.58 17.10
CA LYS A 36 -41.87 -27.32 16.03
C LYS A 36 -41.93 -26.56 14.71
N ASP A 37 -43.10 -26.07 14.30
CA ASP A 37 -43.28 -25.36 13.03
C ASP A 37 -42.47 -24.04 13.00
N ASN A 38 -42.36 -23.35 14.14
CA ASN A 38 -41.51 -22.17 14.28
C ASN A 38 -40.02 -22.51 14.18
N LEU A 39 -39.59 -23.62 14.79
CA LEU A 39 -38.21 -24.13 14.66
C LEU A 39 -37.93 -24.57 13.22
N ASP A 40 -38.87 -25.20 12.53
CA ASP A 40 -38.75 -25.56 11.12
C ASP A 40 -38.54 -24.32 10.25
N LYS A 41 -39.33 -23.26 10.45
CA LYS A 41 -39.14 -21.97 9.75
C LYS A 41 -37.79 -21.35 10.08
N LYS A 42 -37.37 -21.37 11.35
CA LYS A 42 -36.06 -20.87 11.76
C LYS A 42 -34.93 -21.64 11.05
N ASN A 43 -34.99 -22.97 11.06
CA ASN A 43 -33.99 -23.82 10.43
C ASN A 43 -33.94 -23.58 8.91
N GLN A 44 -35.10 -23.44 8.26
CA GLN A 44 -35.17 -23.07 6.84
C GLN A 44 -34.48 -21.73 6.55
N ASN A 45 -34.68 -20.72 7.40
CA ASN A 45 -34.01 -19.43 7.27
C ASN A 45 -32.48 -19.56 7.45
N THR A 46 -32.01 -20.33 8.43
CA THR A 46 -30.57 -20.59 8.60
C THR A 46 -29.98 -21.33 7.39
N TYR A 47 -30.69 -22.32 6.83
CA TYR A 47 -30.26 -22.99 5.58
C TYR A 47 -30.24 -22.04 4.37
N ALA A 48 -31.18 -21.10 4.28
CA ALA A 48 -31.15 -20.07 3.25
C ALA A 48 -29.94 -19.13 3.43
N ALA A 49 -29.58 -18.80 4.67
CA ALA A 49 -28.37 -18.03 4.97
C ALA A 49 -27.08 -18.78 4.55
N PHE A 50 -27.03 -20.11 4.74
CA PHE A 50 -25.94 -20.94 4.20
C PHE A 50 -25.85 -20.88 2.68
N ALA A 51 -26.98 -20.96 1.97
CA ALA A 51 -27.02 -20.85 0.52
C ALA A 51 -26.54 -19.47 0.04
N GLN A 52 -26.93 -18.40 0.73
CA GLN A 52 -26.46 -17.05 0.45
C GLN A 52 -24.95 -16.92 0.71
N ALA A 53 -24.44 -17.44 1.82
CA ALA A 53 -23.02 -17.41 2.13
C ALA A 53 -22.16 -18.18 1.10
N MET A 54 -22.66 -19.33 0.62
CA MET A 54 -22.06 -20.10 -0.48
C MET A 54 -22.01 -19.32 -1.80
N SER A 55 -22.95 -18.41 -2.05
CA SER A 55 -22.93 -17.55 -3.25
C SER A 55 -21.85 -16.47 -3.22
N VAL A 56 -21.41 -16.08 -2.01
CA VAL A 56 -20.34 -15.09 -1.82
C VAL A 56 -18.96 -15.76 -1.86
N ASP A 57 -18.80 -16.88 -1.14
CA ASP A 57 -17.52 -17.61 -1.08
C ASP A 57 -17.75 -19.13 -0.97
N ALA A 58 -17.89 -19.80 -2.12
CA ALA A 58 -18.19 -21.22 -2.18
C ALA A 58 -17.10 -22.09 -1.54
N ASN A 59 -15.82 -21.72 -1.65
CA ASN A 59 -14.72 -22.53 -1.11
C ASN A 59 -14.69 -22.50 0.41
N LYS A 60 -14.99 -21.35 1.00
CA LYS A 60 -14.96 -21.14 2.45
C LYS A 60 -16.12 -21.83 3.17
N TYR A 61 -17.34 -21.75 2.61
CA TYR A 61 -18.53 -22.28 3.28
C TYR A 61 -18.82 -23.75 2.95
N LYS A 62 -18.10 -24.38 2.00
CA LYS A 62 -18.37 -25.74 1.53
C LYS A 62 -18.39 -26.79 2.65
N ASP A 63 -17.33 -26.89 3.46
CA ASP A 63 -17.23 -27.91 4.52
C ASP A 63 -18.35 -27.76 5.56
N VAL A 64 -18.62 -26.53 5.97
CA VAL A 64 -19.66 -26.23 6.96
C VAL A 64 -21.06 -26.48 6.40
N ASN A 65 -21.30 -26.15 5.14
CA ASN A 65 -22.56 -26.44 4.44
C ASN A 65 -22.77 -27.95 4.25
N ASP A 66 -21.72 -28.71 3.91
CA ASP A 66 -21.80 -30.17 3.78
C ASP A 66 -22.20 -30.81 5.11
N ARG A 67 -21.61 -30.35 6.22
CA ARG A 67 -21.97 -30.78 7.59
C ARG A 67 -23.40 -30.38 7.96
N ALA A 68 -23.81 -29.15 7.67
CA ALA A 68 -25.18 -28.68 7.92
C ALA A 68 -26.22 -29.50 7.14
N ASN A 69 -25.91 -29.91 5.91
CA ASN A 69 -26.76 -30.77 5.08
C ASN A 69 -26.83 -32.22 5.62
N ALA A 70 -25.73 -32.75 6.16
CA ALA A 70 -25.74 -34.05 6.83
C ALA A 70 -26.69 -34.04 8.05
N VAL A 71 -26.63 -32.98 8.85
CA VAL A 71 -27.56 -32.77 9.98
C VAL A 71 -29.00 -32.64 9.50
N LYS A 72 -29.25 -31.83 8.45
CA LYS A 72 -30.59 -31.64 7.86
C LYS A 72 -31.23 -32.96 7.44
N LYS A 73 -30.45 -33.80 6.75
CA LYS A 73 -30.91 -35.10 6.27
C LYS A 73 -31.26 -36.02 7.44
N SER A 74 -30.37 -36.14 8.42
CA SER A 74 -30.62 -37.00 9.59
C SER A 74 -31.79 -36.52 10.44
N ALA A 75 -31.98 -35.21 10.62
CA ALA A 75 -33.13 -34.63 11.31
C ALA A 75 -34.43 -34.88 10.55
N GLY A 76 -34.42 -34.66 9.22
CA GLY A 76 -35.56 -34.90 8.35
C GLY A 76 -36.03 -36.36 8.34
N ASP A 77 -35.08 -37.31 8.21
CA ASP A 77 -35.38 -38.74 8.22
C ASP A 77 -36.00 -39.19 9.56
N LEU A 78 -35.49 -38.66 10.69
CA LEU A 78 -36.02 -38.96 12.03
C LEU A 78 -37.40 -38.33 12.26
N VAL A 79 -37.59 -37.05 11.91
CA VAL A 79 -38.90 -36.38 12.04
C VAL A 79 -39.96 -37.05 11.18
N LYS A 80 -39.59 -37.47 9.96
CA LYS A 80 -40.47 -38.23 9.06
C LYS A 80 -40.88 -39.56 9.68
N PHE A 81 -39.93 -40.33 10.21
CA PHE A 81 -40.23 -41.58 10.90
C PHE A 81 -41.16 -41.38 12.09
N ILE A 82 -40.95 -40.33 12.90
CA ILE A 82 -41.85 -40.01 14.01
C ILE A 82 -43.25 -39.63 13.51
N GLU A 83 -43.37 -38.93 12.38
CA GLU A 83 -44.66 -38.57 11.79
C GLU A 83 -45.42 -39.80 11.26
N GLU A 84 -44.70 -40.75 10.65
CA GLU A 84 -45.24 -42.05 10.23
C GLU A 84 -45.75 -42.84 11.44
N LEU A 85 -45.00 -42.87 12.55
CA LEU A 85 -45.44 -43.52 13.80
C LEU A 85 -46.70 -42.85 14.39
N LYS A 86 -46.74 -41.51 14.45
CA LYS A 86 -47.93 -40.77 14.91
C LYS A 86 -49.15 -41.10 14.05
N THR A 87 -48.96 -41.12 12.73
CA THR A 87 -50.02 -41.46 11.77
C THR A 87 -50.52 -42.88 12.00
N GLN A 88 -49.61 -43.85 12.13
CA GLN A 88 -49.94 -45.25 12.38
C GLN A 88 -50.69 -45.45 13.71
N LEU A 89 -50.31 -44.74 14.77
CA LEU A 89 -51.01 -44.76 16.06
C LEU A 89 -52.44 -44.27 15.93
N VAL A 90 -52.65 -43.13 15.28
CA VAL A 90 -53.99 -42.54 15.09
C VAL A 90 -54.87 -43.45 14.23
N THR A 91 -54.37 -43.92 13.09
CA THR A 91 -55.17 -44.74 12.17
C THR A 91 -55.52 -46.11 12.74
N THR A 92 -54.61 -46.73 13.49
CA THR A 92 -54.87 -48.03 14.13
C THR A 92 -55.90 -47.91 15.25
N THR A 93 -55.85 -46.81 16.01
CA THR A 93 -56.72 -46.57 17.17
C THR A 93 -58.17 -46.25 16.76
N ASP A 94 -58.35 -45.38 15.76
CA ASP A 94 -59.68 -45.01 15.25
C ASP A 94 -60.17 -45.93 14.10
N HIS A 95 -59.45 -47.02 13.80
CA HIS A 95 -59.75 -47.97 12.71
C HIS A 95 -60.00 -47.29 11.35
N ILE A 96 -59.16 -46.33 11.01
CA ILE A 96 -59.28 -45.54 9.79
C ILE A 96 -58.71 -46.35 8.62
N ASP A 97 -59.50 -46.53 7.56
CA ASP A 97 -59.09 -47.21 6.34
C ASP A 97 -57.89 -46.51 5.66
N ALA A 98 -57.01 -47.30 5.06
CA ALA A 98 -55.81 -46.80 4.37
C ALA A 98 -56.18 -45.81 3.25
N GLY A 99 -55.76 -44.55 3.40
CA GLY A 99 -55.96 -43.47 2.41
C GLY A 99 -56.95 -42.37 2.82
N GLN A 100 -57.63 -42.51 3.96
CA GLN A 100 -58.46 -41.44 4.53
C GLN A 100 -57.59 -40.38 5.24
N PRO A 101 -58.01 -39.10 5.28
CA PRO A 101 -57.27 -38.07 6.00
C PRO A 101 -57.21 -38.39 7.49
N VAL A 102 -56.01 -38.36 8.06
CA VAL A 102 -55.78 -38.54 9.49
C VAL A 102 -56.45 -37.38 10.23
N PRO A 103 -57.39 -37.63 11.15
CA PRO A 103 -58.06 -36.56 11.89
C PRO A 103 -57.08 -35.84 12.80
N GLU A 104 -57.35 -34.56 13.06
CA GLU A 104 -56.63 -33.84 14.11
C GLU A 104 -56.80 -34.56 15.46
N LEU A 105 -55.78 -34.50 16.32
CA LEU A 105 -55.78 -35.18 17.61
C LEU A 105 -57.00 -34.81 18.48
N ARG A 106 -57.55 -33.60 18.29
CA ARG A 106 -58.76 -33.12 18.96
C ARG A 106 -60.04 -33.82 18.48
N MET A 107 -60.07 -34.33 17.25
CA MET A 107 -61.22 -34.97 16.60
C MET A 107 -61.24 -36.49 16.75
N MET A 108 -60.16 -37.10 17.26
CA MET A 108 -60.08 -38.54 17.53
C MET A 108 -61.20 -39.03 18.46
N GLU A 109 -61.76 -40.20 18.20
CA GLU A 109 -62.85 -40.74 19.02
C GLU A 109 -62.32 -41.50 20.24
N ARG A 110 -61.28 -42.32 20.06
CA ARG A 110 -60.69 -43.19 21.09
C ARG A 110 -59.43 -42.61 21.74
N LYS A 111 -59.56 -41.40 22.28
CA LYS A 111 -58.43 -40.62 22.84
C LYS A 111 -57.78 -41.24 24.08
N ASP A 112 -58.52 -42.05 24.82
CA ASP A 112 -58.11 -42.71 26.06
C ASP A 112 -57.52 -44.11 25.86
N ASP A 113 -57.48 -44.62 24.62
CA ASP A 113 -56.93 -45.95 24.32
C ASP A 113 -55.45 -46.03 24.69
N TYR A 114 -55.12 -46.99 25.56
CA TYR A 114 -53.77 -47.27 26.02
C TYR A 114 -53.23 -48.60 25.48
N ASP A 115 -54.08 -49.45 24.88
CA ASP A 115 -53.71 -50.78 24.40
C ASP A 115 -52.99 -50.69 23.05
N VAL A 116 -53.51 -49.90 22.11
CA VAL A 116 -52.92 -49.70 20.78
C VAL A 116 -51.53 -49.08 20.86
N PRO A 117 -51.30 -47.98 21.62
CA PRO A 117 -49.96 -47.43 21.79
C PRO A 117 -49.00 -48.41 22.45
N THR A 118 -49.45 -49.15 23.46
CA THR A 118 -48.60 -50.11 24.18
C THR A 118 -48.17 -51.25 23.28
N ASN A 119 -49.09 -51.85 22.52
CA ASN A 119 -48.78 -52.95 21.60
C ASN A 119 -47.88 -52.48 20.45
N LEU A 120 -48.17 -51.32 19.84
CA LEU A 120 -47.39 -50.84 18.70
C LEU A 120 -45.97 -50.42 19.11
N MET A 121 -45.84 -49.71 20.23
CA MET A 121 -44.57 -49.12 20.66
C MET A 121 -43.70 -50.11 21.43
N CYS A 122 -44.27 -50.84 22.39
CA CYS A 122 -43.55 -51.76 23.29
C CYS A 122 -43.71 -53.24 22.90
N GLY A 123 -44.84 -53.63 22.30
CA GLY A 123 -45.16 -55.04 22.00
C GLY A 123 -45.57 -55.84 23.23
N ASP A 124 -45.66 -57.17 23.05
CA ASP A 124 -46.16 -58.11 24.07
C ASP A 124 -45.09 -58.57 25.08
N ASP A 125 -43.82 -58.23 24.84
CA ASP A 125 -42.71 -58.65 25.70
C ASP A 125 -42.59 -57.77 26.96
N GLN A 126 -42.31 -58.40 28.11
CA GLN A 126 -42.19 -57.73 29.42
C GLN A 126 -41.08 -56.67 29.52
N ASN A 127 -40.22 -56.54 28.50
CA ASN A 127 -39.13 -55.56 28.45
C ASN A 127 -39.38 -54.42 27.44
N GLY A 128 -40.45 -54.50 26.64
CA GLY A 128 -40.80 -53.49 25.63
C GLY A 128 -39.77 -53.32 24.48
N LYS A 129 -38.87 -54.29 24.28
CA LYS A 129 -37.75 -54.21 23.32
C LYS A 129 -38.10 -54.93 22.01
N GLY A 130 -37.74 -54.32 20.87
CA GLY A 130 -37.80 -54.96 19.54
C GLY A 130 -38.94 -54.51 18.62
N LYS A 131 -39.67 -53.45 19.00
CA LYS A 131 -40.76 -52.85 18.21
C LYS A 131 -40.46 -51.38 17.86
N ALA A 132 -41.49 -50.58 17.55
CA ALA A 132 -41.34 -49.21 17.07
C ALA A 132 -40.58 -48.29 18.05
N ALA A 133 -40.74 -48.46 19.37
CA ALA A 133 -40.02 -47.65 20.35
C ALA A 133 -38.50 -47.91 20.34
N THR A 134 -38.08 -49.17 20.15
CA THR A 134 -36.65 -49.51 20.05
C THR A 134 -36.06 -48.99 18.74
N GLU A 135 -36.80 -49.05 17.63
CA GLU A 135 -36.36 -48.44 16.37
C GLU A 135 -36.23 -46.92 16.49
N LEU A 136 -37.19 -46.26 17.16
CA LEU A 136 -37.13 -44.84 17.46
C LEU A 136 -35.89 -44.48 18.30
N LYS A 137 -35.62 -45.24 19.36
CA LYS A 137 -34.44 -45.08 20.21
C LYS A 137 -33.14 -45.22 19.40
N ASN A 138 -33.06 -46.21 18.52
CA ASN A 138 -31.89 -46.41 17.66
C ASN A 138 -31.68 -45.25 16.68
N LYS A 139 -32.76 -44.72 16.07
CA LYS A 139 -32.67 -43.56 15.18
C LYS A 139 -32.32 -42.26 15.93
N LEU A 140 -32.80 -42.10 17.17
CA LEU A 140 -32.39 -40.99 18.05
C LEU A 140 -30.89 -41.05 18.38
N GLU A 141 -30.38 -42.23 18.73
CA GLU A 141 -28.95 -42.44 18.98
C GLU A 141 -28.08 -42.22 17.72
N ALA A 142 -28.57 -42.65 16.55
CA ALA A 142 -27.91 -42.36 15.28
C ALA A 142 -27.87 -40.84 15.00
N PHE A 143 -28.97 -40.14 15.23
CA PHE A 143 -29.04 -38.68 15.08
C PHE A 143 -28.06 -37.97 16.02
N LYS A 144 -27.97 -38.38 17.29
CA LYS A 144 -27.00 -37.82 18.24
C LYS A 144 -25.56 -37.96 17.74
N LYS A 145 -25.20 -39.13 17.20
CA LYS A 145 -23.86 -39.35 16.63
C LYS A 145 -23.59 -38.45 15.44
N VAL A 146 -24.59 -38.20 14.58
CA VAL A 146 -24.47 -37.26 13.46
C VAL A 146 -24.26 -35.83 13.98
N ILE A 147 -25.01 -35.40 15.00
CA ILE A 147 -24.82 -34.08 15.62
C ILE A 147 -23.39 -33.94 16.15
N LEU A 148 -22.91 -34.88 16.96
CA LEU A 148 -21.58 -34.82 17.57
C LEU A 148 -20.45 -34.86 16.53
N ALA A 149 -20.62 -35.61 15.43
CA ALA A 149 -19.64 -35.69 14.36
C ALA A 149 -19.55 -34.39 13.54
N ASN A 150 -20.64 -33.64 13.43
CA ASN A 150 -20.73 -32.47 12.57
C ASN A 150 -20.66 -31.13 13.32
N ALA A 151 -20.80 -31.12 14.65
CA ALA A 151 -20.69 -29.92 15.46
C ALA A 151 -19.26 -29.31 15.46
N PRO A 152 -19.12 -27.98 15.51
CA PRO A 152 -17.81 -27.33 15.61
C PRO A 152 -17.12 -27.67 16.93
N LYS A 153 -15.82 -28.02 16.90
CA LYS A 153 -15.05 -28.39 18.10
C LYS A 153 -15.00 -27.24 19.11
N GLY A 154 -15.27 -27.54 20.38
CA GLY A 154 -15.28 -26.55 21.47
C GLY A 154 -16.57 -25.75 21.60
N SER A 155 -17.61 -26.10 20.84
CA SER A 155 -18.96 -25.57 21.04
C SER A 155 -19.69 -26.27 22.20
N GLY A 156 -20.68 -25.60 22.79
CA GLY A 156 -21.52 -26.20 23.83
C GLY A 156 -22.36 -27.36 23.30
N VAL A 157 -22.73 -27.31 22.01
CA VAL A 157 -23.54 -28.34 21.34
C VAL A 157 -22.71 -29.57 20.96
N ALA A 158 -21.38 -29.47 20.95
CA ALA A 158 -20.47 -30.61 20.86
C ALA A 158 -20.27 -31.35 22.20
N ASP A 159 -20.91 -30.91 23.30
CA ASP A 159 -20.91 -31.61 24.58
C ASP A 159 -22.02 -32.69 24.60
N PRO A 160 -21.67 -33.99 24.67
CA PRO A 160 -22.64 -35.07 24.78
C PRO A 160 -23.63 -34.87 25.94
N LYS A 161 -23.19 -34.24 27.05
CA LYS A 161 -24.04 -34.01 28.22
C LYS A 161 -25.17 -33.02 27.97
N GLN A 162 -24.98 -32.03 27.10
CA GLN A 162 -26.03 -31.08 26.74
C GLN A 162 -27.04 -31.72 25.79
N LEU A 163 -26.55 -32.54 24.86
CA LEU A 163 -27.39 -33.29 23.93
C LEU A 163 -28.23 -34.36 24.64
N ASP A 164 -27.68 -35.03 25.65
CA ASP A 164 -28.41 -36.01 26.46
C ASP A 164 -29.50 -35.37 27.34
N LYS A 165 -29.36 -34.09 27.71
CA LYS A 165 -30.45 -33.36 28.39
C LYS A 165 -31.65 -33.11 27.47
N LEU A 166 -31.39 -32.89 26.18
CA LEU A 166 -32.43 -32.63 25.18
C LEU A 166 -33.06 -33.92 24.67
N LEU A 167 -32.24 -34.92 24.35
CA LEU A 167 -32.66 -36.18 23.75
C LEU A 167 -32.29 -37.37 24.65
N ASN A 168 -32.80 -37.40 25.89
CA ASN A 168 -32.47 -38.50 26.80
C ASN A 168 -33.06 -39.83 26.30
N THR A 169 -32.21 -40.83 26.16
CA THR A 169 -32.51 -42.21 25.71
C THR A 169 -32.03 -43.26 26.73
N ALA A 170 -31.48 -42.82 27.87
CA ALA A 170 -31.00 -43.70 28.92
C ALA A 170 -32.18 -44.36 29.64
N ASP A 171 -31.95 -45.59 30.10
CA ASP A 171 -32.91 -46.29 30.94
C ASP A 171 -32.98 -45.62 32.33
N PRO A 172 -34.14 -45.60 33.00
CA PRO A 172 -34.32 -44.90 34.26
C PRO A 172 -33.41 -45.48 35.37
N GLU A 173 -32.74 -44.62 36.15
CA GLU A 173 -31.91 -45.06 37.29
C GLU A 173 -32.73 -45.73 38.41
N LYS A 174 -34.02 -45.37 38.53
CA LYS A 174 -34.98 -45.97 39.45
C LYS A 174 -36.20 -46.46 38.67
N PRO A 175 -36.39 -47.77 38.50
CA PRO A 175 -37.56 -48.30 37.82
C PRO A 175 -38.82 -48.12 38.70
N GLU A 176 -39.81 -47.37 38.20
CA GLU A 176 -41.17 -47.36 38.75
C GLU A 176 -41.93 -48.61 38.30
N GLU A 177 -42.67 -49.25 39.21
CA GLU A 177 -43.69 -50.29 38.96
C GLU A 177 -43.55 -51.09 37.64
N GLY A 178 -42.42 -51.80 37.45
CA GLY A 178 -42.21 -52.69 36.29
C GLY A 178 -41.71 -52.02 34.99
N LYS A 179 -41.58 -50.69 34.93
CA LYS A 179 -41.03 -49.93 33.79
C LYS A 179 -39.51 -49.83 33.89
N ARG A 180 -38.79 -50.79 33.30
CA ARG A 180 -37.31 -50.91 33.41
C ARG A 180 -36.53 -50.29 32.25
N THR A 181 -37.18 -50.03 31.12
CA THR A 181 -36.53 -49.54 29.89
C THR A 181 -37.08 -48.18 29.50
N TRP A 182 -36.29 -47.37 28.78
CA TRP A 182 -36.74 -46.07 28.24
C TRP A 182 -38.04 -46.22 27.44
N GLU A 183 -38.15 -47.28 26.64
CA GLU A 183 -39.33 -47.60 25.85
C GLU A 183 -40.59 -47.75 26.73
N MET A 184 -40.49 -48.51 27.83
CA MET A 184 -41.63 -48.73 28.73
C MET A 184 -41.98 -47.48 29.55
N VAL A 185 -41.00 -46.72 30.01
CA VAL A 185 -41.27 -45.47 30.75
C VAL A 185 -42.07 -44.49 29.91
N ASN A 186 -41.71 -44.37 28.62
CA ASN A 186 -42.29 -43.37 27.74
C ASN A 186 -43.58 -43.82 27.05
N PHE A 187 -43.78 -45.11 26.80
CA PHE A 187 -44.87 -45.60 25.94
C PHE A 187 -45.75 -46.71 26.53
N TYR A 188 -45.38 -47.32 27.67
CA TYR A 188 -46.19 -48.38 28.27
C TYR A 188 -47.38 -47.84 29.07
N HIS A 189 -48.58 -48.32 28.75
CA HIS A 189 -49.85 -47.97 29.39
C HIS A 189 -50.14 -46.46 29.39
N ASN A 190 -49.69 -45.76 28.33
CA ASN A 190 -49.96 -44.36 28.11
C ASN A 190 -51.08 -44.21 27.07
N PRO A 191 -52.07 -43.34 27.30
CA PRO A 191 -53.10 -43.05 26.30
C PRO A 191 -52.50 -42.59 24.96
N VAL A 192 -53.19 -42.87 23.87
CA VAL A 192 -52.75 -42.51 22.51
C VAL A 192 -52.47 -41.01 22.38
N VAL A 193 -53.28 -40.16 22.99
CA VAL A 193 -53.10 -38.70 22.96
C VAL A 193 -51.82 -38.28 23.68
N ALA A 194 -51.49 -38.91 24.82
CA ALA A 194 -50.25 -38.64 25.54
C ALA A 194 -49.02 -39.14 24.76
N THR A 195 -49.13 -40.31 24.12
CA THR A 195 -48.08 -40.89 23.28
C THR A 195 -47.80 -40.03 22.05
N VAL A 196 -48.84 -39.56 21.35
CA VAL A 196 -48.70 -38.65 20.21
C VAL A 196 -48.09 -37.31 20.66
N ALA A 197 -48.53 -36.75 21.80
CA ALA A 197 -47.95 -35.52 22.34
C ALA A 197 -46.45 -35.68 22.66
N LEU A 198 -46.04 -36.82 23.21
CA LEU A 198 -44.64 -37.12 23.49
C LEU A 198 -43.82 -37.23 22.19
N LEU A 199 -44.35 -37.90 21.16
CA LEU A 199 -43.71 -37.98 19.85
C LEU A 199 -43.56 -36.60 19.20
N THR A 200 -44.58 -35.73 19.30
CA THR A 200 -44.50 -34.34 18.82
C THR A 200 -43.45 -33.54 19.60
N LYS A 201 -43.32 -33.76 20.91
CA LYS A 201 -42.24 -33.17 21.73
C LYS A 201 -40.87 -33.62 21.26
N LEU A 202 -40.68 -34.92 20.97
CA LEU A 202 -39.43 -35.42 20.39
C LEU A 202 -39.12 -34.80 19.03
N GLN A 203 -40.12 -34.59 18.16
CA GLN A 203 -39.91 -33.86 16.89
C GLN A 203 -39.41 -32.43 17.15
N SER A 204 -40.02 -31.71 18.10
CA SER A 204 -39.58 -30.36 18.48
C SER A 204 -38.15 -30.35 19.03
N ASP A 205 -37.77 -31.32 19.86
CA ASP A 205 -36.42 -31.42 20.40
C ASP A 205 -35.37 -31.71 19.31
N VAL A 206 -35.71 -32.57 18.34
CA VAL A 206 -34.84 -32.85 17.17
C VAL A 206 -34.63 -31.58 16.35
N ARG A 207 -35.68 -30.79 16.11
CA ARG A 207 -35.58 -29.50 15.38
C ARG A 207 -34.80 -28.44 16.16
N ASN A 208 -34.92 -28.43 17.49
CA ASN A 208 -34.15 -27.53 18.34
C ASN A 208 -32.66 -27.90 18.32
N ALA A 209 -32.33 -29.19 18.45
CA ALA A 209 -30.96 -29.67 18.35
C ALA A 209 -30.34 -29.37 16.98
N GLU A 210 -31.09 -29.60 15.89
CA GLU A 210 -30.71 -29.17 14.53
C GLU A 210 -30.41 -27.67 14.50
N SER A 211 -31.31 -26.83 15.03
CA SER A 211 -31.17 -25.37 15.05
C SER A 211 -29.89 -24.89 15.73
N GLN A 212 -29.57 -25.45 16.90
CA GLN A 212 -28.38 -25.05 17.67
C GLN A 212 -27.09 -25.36 16.90
N VAL A 213 -27.01 -26.55 16.29
CA VAL A 213 -25.82 -26.98 15.53
C VAL A 213 -25.63 -26.12 14.29
N ILE A 214 -26.69 -25.87 13.52
CA ILE A 214 -26.57 -25.10 12.27
C ILE A 214 -26.25 -23.63 12.53
N ASP A 215 -26.78 -23.02 13.60
CA ASP A 215 -26.47 -21.65 14.00
C ASP A 215 -24.99 -21.51 14.42
N GLU A 216 -24.47 -22.47 15.18
CA GLU A 216 -23.07 -22.49 15.59
C GLU A 216 -22.13 -22.77 14.41
N LEU A 217 -22.51 -23.69 13.51
CA LEU A 217 -21.77 -23.96 12.29
C LEU A 217 -21.61 -22.68 11.46
N LEU A 218 -22.70 -21.93 11.25
CA LEU A 218 -22.66 -20.67 10.51
C LEU A 218 -21.75 -19.64 11.19
N THR A 219 -21.88 -19.50 12.51
CA THR A 219 -21.09 -18.54 13.31
C THR A 219 -19.61 -18.92 13.39
N SER A 220 -19.28 -20.21 13.36
CA SER A 220 -17.91 -20.70 13.47
C SER A 220 -17.02 -20.23 12.31
N VAL A 221 -17.61 -20.01 11.13
CA VAL A 221 -16.90 -19.50 9.95
C VAL A 221 -16.47 -18.05 10.14
N ASP A 222 -17.27 -17.25 10.85
CA ASP A 222 -17.04 -15.81 11.05
C ASP A 222 -16.11 -15.50 12.23
N LYS A 223 -16.00 -16.40 13.21
CA LYS A 223 -15.09 -16.23 14.37
C LYS A 223 -13.60 -16.25 14.01
N ASN A 224 -13.24 -16.88 12.89
CA ASN A 224 -11.85 -17.01 12.45
C ASN A 224 -11.42 -15.94 11.44
N ILE A 225 -12.28 -14.96 11.13
CA ILE A 225 -11.98 -13.93 10.13
C ILE A 225 -11.35 -12.72 10.81
N VAL A 226 -10.18 -12.35 10.31
CA VAL A 226 -9.62 -11.01 10.52
C VAL A 226 -10.60 -9.99 9.93
N LYS A 227 -11.34 -9.27 10.80
CA LYS A 227 -12.18 -8.16 10.36
C LYS A 227 -11.26 -7.00 9.94
N LEU A 228 -11.20 -6.75 8.63
CA LEU A 228 -10.60 -5.55 8.05
C LEU A 228 -11.60 -4.41 8.20
N ASP A 229 -11.41 -3.55 9.19
CA ASP A 229 -12.37 -2.50 9.58
C ASP A 229 -11.96 -1.11 9.09
N LYS A 230 -10.71 -0.93 8.61
CA LYS A 230 -10.20 0.34 8.11
C LYS A 230 -9.81 0.24 6.65
N LEU A 231 -10.49 0.99 5.80
CA LEU A 231 -10.17 1.12 4.37
C LEU A 231 -9.52 2.48 4.13
N ASN A 232 -8.32 2.48 3.54
CA ASN A 232 -7.58 3.69 3.20
C ASN A 232 -7.10 3.62 1.74
N ALA A 233 -7.33 4.66 0.96
CA ALA A 233 -6.72 4.78 -0.35
C ALA A 233 -5.22 5.08 -0.22
N LYS A 234 -4.39 4.37 -0.97
CA LYS A 234 -2.93 4.59 -1.05
C LYS A 234 -2.53 4.75 -2.50
N VAL A 235 -1.56 5.62 -2.72
CA VAL A 235 -0.97 5.91 -4.02
C VAL A 235 0.51 5.64 -3.93
N ILE A 236 1.03 4.79 -4.82
CA ILE A 236 2.46 4.54 -4.99
C ILE A 236 2.85 5.08 -6.37
N ALA A 237 3.55 6.21 -6.38
CA ALA A 237 4.07 6.80 -7.61
C ALA A 237 5.46 6.25 -7.94
N ASN A 238 5.73 5.99 -9.22
CA ASN A 238 7.06 5.56 -9.67
C ASN A 238 8.13 6.65 -9.47
N SER A 239 7.74 7.92 -9.63
CA SER A 239 8.55 9.09 -9.28
C SER A 239 7.65 10.23 -8.84
N THR A 240 8.03 10.94 -7.78
CA THR A 240 7.35 12.16 -7.32
C THR A 240 7.80 13.42 -8.07
N VAL A 241 8.86 13.32 -8.88
CA VAL A 241 9.40 14.41 -9.69
C VAL A 241 9.42 13.96 -11.15
N VAL A 242 8.74 14.72 -12.01
CA VAL A 242 8.65 14.47 -13.46
C VAL A 242 8.95 15.76 -14.21
N THR A 243 9.55 15.65 -15.40
CA THR A 243 9.78 16.81 -16.27
C THR A 243 8.52 17.15 -17.06
N ILE A 244 8.36 18.42 -17.42
CA ILE A 244 7.24 18.84 -18.28
C ILE A 244 7.34 18.09 -19.61
N GLY A 245 6.29 17.35 -19.98
CA GLY A 245 6.24 16.53 -21.20
C GLY A 245 6.58 15.04 -21.00
N SER A 246 7.02 14.61 -19.80
CA SER A 246 7.15 13.19 -19.47
C SER A 246 5.86 12.61 -18.88
N GLU A 247 5.63 11.31 -19.08
CA GLU A 247 4.50 10.57 -18.52
C GLU A 247 4.66 10.36 -17.00
N PHE A 248 3.61 10.62 -16.23
CA PHE A 248 3.54 10.32 -14.81
C PHE A 248 2.73 9.03 -14.61
N GLN A 249 3.30 8.04 -13.92
CA GLN A 249 2.66 6.77 -13.61
C GLN A 249 2.61 6.55 -12.09
N ALA A 250 1.43 6.14 -11.60
CA ALA A 250 1.21 5.81 -10.20
C ALA A 250 0.15 4.71 -10.06
N ASP A 251 0.41 3.77 -9.15
CA ASP A 251 -0.53 2.73 -8.76
C ASP A 251 -1.42 3.26 -7.63
N VAL A 252 -2.73 3.23 -7.85
CA VAL A 252 -3.75 3.64 -6.88
C VAL A 252 -4.50 2.40 -6.41
N PHE A 253 -4.46 2.11 -5.11
CA PHE A 253 -5.12 0.94 -4.56
C PHE A 253 -5.77 1.24 -3.21
N LEU A 254 -6.76 0.42 -2.86
CA LEU A 254 -7.41 0.44 -1.56
C LEU A 254 -6.64 -0.49 -0.61
N SER A 255 -6.03 0.07 0.43
CA SER A 255 -5.41 -0.67 1.52
C SER A 255 -6.45 -0.93 2.60
N ALA A 256 -6.67 -2.20 2.93
CA ALA A 256 -7.51 -2.61 4.03
C ALA A 256 -6.63 -3.00 5.23
N THR A 257 -6.80 -2.31 6.36
CA THR A 257 -6.12 -2.60 7.63
C THR A 257 -7.14 -2.96 8.71
N SER A 258 -6.67 -3.64 9.77
CA SER A 258 -7.49 -4.01 10.92
C SER A 258 -7.02 -3.22 12.15
N SER A 259 -7.93 -2.62 12.92
CA SER A 259 -7.61 -1.91 14.16
C SER A 259 -7.18 -2.84 15.30
N THR A 260 -7.52 -4.13 15.21
CA THR A 260 -7.23 -5.13 16.22
C THR A 260 -5.95 -5.92 15.92
N MET A 261 -5.41 -5.80 14.70
CA MET A 261 -4.13 -6.38 14.34
C MET A 261 -3.01 -5.38 14.53
N ALA A 262 -1.97 -5.80 15.25
CA ALA A 262 -0.69 -5.12 15.28
C ALA A 262 0.30 -5.90 14.40
N PRO A 263 0.41 -5.57 13.09
CA PRO A 263 1.48 -6.14 12.27
C PRO A 263 2.83 -5.66 12.79
N GLU A 264 3.86 -6.49 12.65
CA GLU A 264 5.23 -6.13 13.00
C GLU A 264 6.03 -5.93 11.72
N VAL A 265 6.72 -4.80 11.59
CA VAL A 265 7.47 -4.46 10.37
C VAL A 265 8.95 -4.43 10.68
N PHE A 266 9.72 -5.28 9.99
CA PHE A 266 11.16 -5.39 10.16
C PHE A 266 11.90 -4.92 8.90
N ILE A 267 12.71 -3.87 9.02
CA ILE A 267 13.53 -3.36 7.93
C ILE A 267 14.83 -4.16 7.84
N GLY A 268 15.25 -4.52 6.63
CA GLY A 268 16.43 -5.35 6.35
C GLY A 268 16.21 -6.85 6.57
N ALA A 269 15.05 -7.26 7.08
CA ALA A 269 14.70 -8.67 7.21
C ALA A 269 14.44 -9.31 5.84
N THR A 270 14.66 -10.61 5.75
CA THR A 270 14.43 -11.41 4.54
C THR A 270 13.60 -12.64 4.87
N TYR A 271 12.71 -13.03 3.96
CA TYR A 271 11.88 -14.20 4.11
C TYR A 271 12.23 -15.22 3.04
N ASP A 272 12.55 -16.45 3.46
CA ASP A 272 12.76 -17.58 2.56
C ASP A 272 11.48 -18.43 2.52
N SER A 273 10.82 -18.43 1.36
CA SER A 273 9.56 -19.15 1.13
C SER A 273 9.70 -20.67 1.19
N THR A 274 10.92 -21.20 1.04
CA THR A 274 11.18 -22.65 1.01
C THR A 274 11.36 -23.22 2.42
N SER A 275 12.16 -22.52 3.24
CA SER A 275 12.39 -22.89 4.64
C SER A 275 11.34 -22.32 5.61
N LYS A 276 10.44 -21.45 5.13
CA LYS A 276 9.43 -20.70 5.92
C LYS A 276 10.04 -19.92 7.10
N ALA A 277 11.32 -19.55 7.00
CA ALA A 277 12.03 -18.83 8.05
C ALA A 277 12.21 -17.36 7.65
N CYS A 278 11.94 -16.45 8.61
CA CYS A 278 12.33 -15.05 8.48
C CYS A 278 13.69 -14.84 9.15
N LYS A 279 14.69 -14.39 8.39
CA LYS A 279 16.00 -13.98 8.91
C LYS A 279 15.95 -12.48 9.21
N GLY A 280 16.23 -12.10 10.46
CA GLY A 280 16.20 -10.69 10.91
C GLY A 280 14.87 -10.21 11.49
N CYS A 281 13.90 -11.13 11.70
CA CYS A 281 12.64 -10.83 12.42
C CYS A 281 12.79 -10.83 13.96
N ASP A 282 14.02 -10.92 14.48
CA ASP A 282 14.33 -10.87 15.92
C ASP A 282 14.77 -9.46 16.39
N GLY A 283 14.89 -8.51 15.45
CA GLY A 283 15.27 -7.13 15.72
C GLY A 283 14.13 -6.25 16.23
N ASN A 284 14.37 -4.95 16.37
CA ASN A 284 13.32 -4.00 16.75
C ASN A 284 12.37 -3.76 15.57
N ALA A 285 11.09 -4.13 15.75
CA ALA A 285 10.03 -3.78 14.80
C ALA A 285 9.79 -2.27 14.78
N LEU A 286 9.43 -1.72 13.61
CA LEU A 286 8.98 -0.33 13.51
C LEU A 286 7.67 -0.13 14.27
N PRO A 287 7.49 1.03 14.93
CA PRO A 287 6.21 1.37 15.54
C PRO A 287 5.13 1.47 14.47
N VAL A 288 4.01 0.78 14.70
CA VAL A 288 2.86 0.77 13.81
C VAL A 288 1.76 1.63 14.41
N GLU A 289 1.29 2.63 13.66
CA GLU A 289 0.15 3.48 14.02
C GLU A 289 -0.96 3.29 12.98
N GLY A 290 -2.13 2.82 13.40
CA GLY A 290 -3.29 2.68 12.51
C GLY A 290 -3.11 1.65 11.38
N GLY A 291 -2.26 0.64 11.58
CA GLY A 291 -2.06 -0.46 10.63
C GLY A 291 -0.97 -0.24 9.58
N TYR A 292 -0.17 0.83 9.68
CA TYR A 292 1.03 1.03 8.86
C TYR A 292 2.22 1.51 9.70
N ALA A 293 3.42 1.08 9.33
CA ALA A 293 4.67 1.56 9.92
C ALA A 293 5.17 2.81 9.18
N LYS A 294 5.73 3.76 9.92
CA LYS A 294 6.46 4.90 9.34
C LYS A 294 7.95 4.57 9.32
N TYR A 295 8.52 4.49 8.13
CA TYR A 295 9.97 4.39 7.93
C TYR A 295 10.52 5.77 7.57
N SER A 296 11.62 6.16 8.22
CA SER A 296 12.33 7.41 7.95
C SER A 296 13.82 7.09 7.85
N ASP A 297 14.44 7.54 6.75
CA ASP A 297 15.86 7.40 6.51
C ASP A 297 16.48 8.76 6.14
N ARG A 298 17.73 8.99 6.53
CA ARG A 298 18.47 10.22 6.21
C ARG A 298 19.72 9.81 5.42
N PRO A 299 19.68 9.85 4.08
CA PRO A 299 20.79 9.39 3.25
C PRO A 299 22.04 10.24 3.46
N GLY A 300 23.19 9.59 3.70
CA GLY A 300 24.50 10.26 3.86
C GLY A 300 25.25 10.51 2.54
N SER A 301 24.81 9.93 1.42
CA SER A 301 25.47 10.07 0.12
C SER A 301 24.47 10.05 -1.04
N GLU A 302 24.88 10.63 -2.18
CA GLU A 302 24.09 10.68 -3.41
C GLU A 302 23.89 9.30 -4.04
N GLY A 303 22.84 9.17 -4.84
CA GLY A 303 22.54 7.98 -5.64
C GLY A 303 21.29 7.22 -5.18
N GLU A 304 21.03 6.09 -5.84
CA GLU A 304 19.91 5.20 -5.50
C GLU A 304 20.16 4.50 -4.16
N LYS A 305 19.18 4.56 -3.26
CA LYS A 305 19.14 3.87 -1.98
C LYS A 305 18.05 2.81 -2.05
N LYS A 306 18.46 1.55 -1.96
CA LYS A 306 17.55 0.40 -1.93
C LYS A 306 17.28 0.02 -0.49
N TRP A 307 16.04 -0.33 -0.18
CA TRP A 307 15.64 -0.81 1.13
C TRP A 307 14.58 -1.90 0.97
N SER A 308 14.58 -2.86 1.88
CA SER A 308 13.68 -3.99 1.88
C SER A 308 13.33 -4.37 3.30
N GLY A 309 12.33 -5.23 3.46
CA GLY A 309 11.94 -5.73 4.76
C GLY A 309 10.85 -6.78 4.67
N VAL A 310 10.33 -7.17 5.83
CA VAL A 310 9.25 -8.15 5.96
C VAL A 310 8.21 -7.60 6.92
N ILE A 311 6.94 -7.68 6.53
CA ILE A 311 5.79 -7.47 7.40
C ILE A 311 5.34 -8.83 7.92
N ARG A 312 5.26 -8.98 9.25
CA ARG A 312 4.80 -10.19 9.93
C ARG A 312 3.42 -9.95 10.54
N VAL A 313 2.48 -10.86 10.29
CA VAL A 313 1.09 -10.76 10.77
C VAL A 313 0.72 -12.02 11.53
N LYS A 314 0.28 -11.88 12.78
CA LYS A 314 -0.16 -13.01 13.62
C LYS A 314 -1.57 -13.44 13.22
N LYS A 315 -1.75 -14.72 12.92
CA LYS A 315 -3.05 -15.34 12.65
C LYS A 315 -3.80 -15.70 13.94
N PRO A 316 -5.13 -15.89 13.86
CA PRO A 316 -5.93 -16.43 14.97
C PRO A 316 -5.48 -17.81 15.45
N ASP A 317 -4.85 -18.61 14.58
CA ASP A 317 -4.28 -19.92 14.91
C ASP A 317 -2.94 -19.86 15.68
N GLY A 318 -2.41 -18.65 15.93
CA GLY A 318 -1.14 -18.40 16.61
C GLY A 318 0.09 -18.44 15.71
N SER A 319 -0.03 -18.82 14.44
CA SER A 319 1.04 -18.79 13.44
C SER A 319 1.22 -17.39 12.82
N TYR A 320 2.29 -17.19 12.04
CA TYR A 320 2.60 -15.90 11.42
C TYR A 320 2.66 -15.99 9.89
N ASP A 321 1.96 -15.09 9.21
CA ASP A 321 2.20 -14.81 7.79
C ASP A 321 3.28 -13.76 7.62
N HIS A 322 4.04 -13.89 6.53
CA HIS A 322 5.19 -13.03 6.23
C HIS A 322 5.03 -12.47 4.81
N TYR A 323 5.14 -11.15 4.69
CA TYR A 323 5.01 -10.42 3.43
C TYR A 323 6.31 -9.63 3.18
N PRO A 324 7.23 -10.13 2.33
CA PRO A 324 8.43 -9.40 1.97
C PRO A 324 8.10 -8.23 1.04
N PHE A 325 8.84 -7.14 1.18
CA PHE A 325 8.74 -5.97 0.29
C PHE A 325 10.13 -5.41 -0.01
N SER A 326 10.24 -4.69 -1.13
CA SER A 326 11.46 -4.00 -1.56
C SER A 326 11.09 -2.73 -2.31
N SER A 327 11.84 -1.65 -2.08
CA SER A 327 11.67 -0.37 -2.75
C SER A 327 13.00 0.39 -2.82
N SER A 328 13.05 1.44 -3.63
CA SER A 328 14.22 2.32 -3.71
C SER A 328 13.81 3.79 -3.79
N TYR A 329 14.71 4.66 -3.33
CA TYR A 329 14.56 6.11 -3.46
C TYR A 329 15.89 6.72 -3.88
N VAL A 330 15.88 7.88 -4.55
CA VAL A 330 17.11 8.54 -5.03
C VAL A 330 17.43 9.73 -4.14
N ALA A 331 18.64 9.75 -3.58
CA ALA A 331 19.16 10.88 -2.82
C ALA A 331 20.00 11.79 -3.73
N GLN A 332 19.69 13.08 -3.73
CA GLN A 332 20.42 14.12 -4.47
C GLN A 332 20.95 15.17 -3.49
N LYS A 333 22.15 15.72 -3.73
CA LYS A 333 22.55 16.93 -2.98
C LYS A 333 21.65 18.09 -3.37
N PRO A 334 21.34 18.99 -2.42
CA PRO A 334 20.73 20.26 -2.74
C PRO A 334 21.62 20.99 -3.76
N ASN A 335 21.08 21.30 -4.93
CA ASN A 335 21.73 22.17 -5.89
C ASN A 335 20.97 23.48 -6.00
N SER A 336 21.71 24.56 -6.13
CA SER A 336 21.16 25.88 -6.45
C SER A 336 22.03 26.50 -7.52
N VAL A 337 21.39 27.16 -8.49
CA VAL A 337 22.09 27.87 -9.56
C VAL A 337 21.96 29.35 -9.24
N VAL A 338 23.09 29.98 -8.92
CA VAL A 338 23.18 31.44 -8.77
C VAL A 338 23.99 31.95 -9.95
N SER A 339 23.33 32.68 -10.85
CA SER A 339 23.96 33.35 -11.98
C SER A 339 23.71 34.85 -11.91
N ALA A 340 24.71 35.64 -12.27
CA ALA A 340 24.53 37.07 -12.47
C ALA A 340 24.06 37.34 -13.91
N ASP A 341 22.86 37.88 -14.08
CA ASP A 341 22.22 38.07 -15.40
C ASP A 341 23.07 38.92 -16.36
N ASN A 342 23.78 39.93 -15.82
CA ASN A 342 24.65 40.79 -16.60
C ASN A 342 26.05 40.22 -16.87
N MET A 343 26.37 39.02 -16.39
CA MET A 343 27.67 38.36 -16.59
C MET A 343 27.65 37.29 -17.69
N ASN A 344 26.57 37.20 -18.47
CA ASN A 344 26.49 36.36 -19.67
C ASN A 344 27.34 36.93 -20.84
N VAL A 345 28.66 37.01 -20.64
CA VAL A 345 29.62 37.55 -21.61
C VAL A 345 30.71 36.52 -21.90
N LEU A 346 31.04 36.35 -23.18
CA LEU A 346 32.21 35.59 -23.63
C LEU A 346 33.18 36.56 -24.31
N TYR A 347 34.46 36.48 -23.94
CA TYR A 347 35.52 37.32 -24.51
C TYR A 347 36.25 36.62 -25.65
N ILE A 348 36.42 37.35 -26.75
CA ILE A 348 37.21 36.91 -27.92
C ILE A 348 38.70 36.92 -27.55
N GLY A 349 39.41 35.86 -27.95
CA GLY A 349 40.87 35.77 -27.78
C GLY A 349 41.35 35.12 -26.49
N VAL A 350 40.43 34.81 -25.56
CA VAL A 350 40.70 34.08 -24.31
C VAL A 350 39.85 32.81 -24.22
N GLU A 351 40.31 31.86 -23.41
CA GLU A 351 39.54 30.69 -23.03
C GLU A 351 38.52 31.07 -21.95
N ASN A 352 37.23 30.91 -22.22
CA ASN A 352 36.15 31.27 -21.28
C ASN A 352 35.71 30.01 -20.51
N PRO A 353 36.10 29.83 -19.24
CA PRO A 353 35.70 28.66 -18.47
C PRO A 353 34.23 28.77 -18.04
N MET A 354 33.53 27.64 -18.08
CA MET A 354 32.12 27.58 -17.67
C MET A 354 31.77 26.22 -17.03
N SER A 355 30.75 26.25 -16.17
CA SER A 355 30.16 25.05 -15.56
C SER A 355 28.77 24.82 -16.12
N ILE A 356 28.51 23.60 -16.56
CA ILE A 356 27.19 23.22 -17.08
C ILE A 356 26.76 21.94 -16.39
N SER A 357 25.63 22.00 -15.69
CA SER A 357 25.01 20.87 -15.02
C SER A 357 23.50 20.92 -15.20
N VAL A 358 22.89 19.74 -15.22
CA VAL A 358 21.43 19.58 -15.29
C VAL A 358 21.01 18.86 -14.00
N PRO A 359 20.15 19.48 -13.17
CA PRO A 359 19.66 18.83 -11.96
C PRO A 359 19.07 17.44 -12.25
N GLY A 360 19.51 16.44 -11.49
CA GLY A 360 19.04 15.06 -11.61
C GLY A 360 19.60 14.26 -12.78
N VAL A 361 20.55 14.81 -13.56
CA VAL A 361 21.22 14.10 -14.67
C VAL A 361 22.73 14.07 -14.44
N THR A 362 23.35 12.91 -14.66
CA THR A 362 24.80 12.73 -14.55
C THR A 362 25.52 13.40 -15.72
N HIS A 363 26.74 13.91 -15.50
CA HIS A 363 27.47 14.74 -16.48
C HIS A 363 27.75 14.05 -17.82
N ASP A 364 27.86 12.71 -17.83
CA ASP A 364 28.02 11.87 -19.03
C ASP A 364 26.79 11.88 -19.94
N LYS A 365 25.61 12.17 -19.38
CA LYS A 365 24.32 12.24 -20.11
C LYS A 365 23.93 13.65 -20.52
N VAL A 366 24.78 14.65 -20.25
CA VAL A 366 24.57 16.04 -20.64
C VAL A 366 25.29 16.31 -21.97
N LYS A 367 24.54 16.70 -22.98
CA LYS A 367 25.05 17.11 -24.30
C LYS A 367 24.92 18.61 -24.43
N VAL A 368 26.03 19.27 -24.75
CA VAL A 368 26.08 20.73 -24.88
C VAL A 368 26.63 21.11 -26.25
N THR A 369 25.97 22.07 -26.89
CA THR A 369 26.45 22.68 -28.14
C THR A 369 26.45 24.19 -28.02
N ILE A 370 27.28 24.84 -28.83
CA ILE A 370 27.33 26.30 -28.97
C ILE A 370 27.06 26.67 -30.42
N GLU A 371 26.25 27.69 -30.63
CA GLU A 371 25.87 28.21 -31.94
C GLU A 371 26.15 29.71 -32.00
N GLY A 372 26.53 30.21 -33.18
CA GLY A 372 26.81 31.63 -33.41
C GLY A 372 28.22 32.08 -33.02
N ALA A 373 28.60 33.28 -33.47
CA ALA A 373 29.86 33.96 -33.17
C ALA A 373 31.17 33.16 -33.40
N GLY A 374 31.15 32.13 -34.27
CA GLY A 374 32.27 31.22 -34.45
C GLY A 374 32.63 30.44 -33.17
N GLY A 375 31.64 30.20 -32.32
CA GLY A 375 31.81 29.57 -31.02
C GLY A 375 32.22 28.10 -31.12
N ALA A 376 33.16 27.69 -30.28
CA ALA A 376 33.49 26.28 -30.05
C ALA A 376 33.48 26.01 -28.54
N LEU A 377 32.90 24.87 -28.15
CA LEU A 377 32.80 24.45 -26.76
C LEU A 377 33.53 23.12 -26.61
N ARG A 378 34.47 23.03 -25.67
CA ARG A 378 35.24 21.82 -25.40
C ARG A 378 35.09 21.42 -23.94
N PRO A 379 34.89 20.13 -23.63
CA PRO A 379 34.96 19.67 -22.26
C PRO A 379 36.37 19.90 -21.71
N ASN A 380 36.47 20.27 -20.44
CA ASN A 380 37.74 20.46 -19.73
C ASN A 380 37.82 19.48 -18.54
N PRO A 381 38.15 18.18 -18.80
CA PRO A 381 38.16 17.16 -17.77
C PRO A 381 39.14 17.46 -16.63
N SER A 382 40.23 18.16 -16.93
CA SER A 382 41.26 18.56 -15.96
C SER A 382 40.73 19.53 -14.89
N ALA A 383 39.64 20.26 -15.18
CA ALA A 383 38.98 21.16 -14.22
C ALA A 383 37.82 20.50 -13.44
N GLY A 384 37.51 19.23 -13.74
CA GLY A 384 36.43 18.45 -13.13
C GLY A 384 35.25 18.15 -14.07
N ALA A 385 34.40 17.20 -13.68
CA ALA A 385 33.21 16.83 -14.45
C ALA A 385 32.24 18.02 -14.58
N GLY A 386 31.63 18.20 -15.76
CA GLY A 386 30.71 19.32 -16.04
C GLY A 386 31.38 20.66 -16.30
N ARG A 387 32.73 20.71 -16.38
CA ARG A 387 33.47 21.92 -16.78
C ARG A 387 33.72 21.93 -18.28
N TYR A 388 33.53 23.10 -18.89
CA TYR A 388 33.75 23.34 -20.30
C TYR A 388 34.55 24.62 -20.50
N THR A 389 35.25 24.71 -21.62
CA THR A 389 35.93 25.91 -22.09
C THR A 389 35.31 26.35 -23.41
N ALA A 390 34.80 27.57 -23.44
CA ALA A 390 34.23 28.20 -24.63
C ALA A 390 35.25 29.14 -25.29
N THR A 391 35.39 29.03 -26.60
CA THR A 391 36.14 29.99 -27.44
C THR A 391 35.19 30.59 -28.47
N VAL A 392 35.38 31.87 -28.79
CA VAL A 392 34.50 32.65 -29.69
C VAL A 392 35.36 33.50 -30.62
N GLY A 393 34.88 33.73 -31.85
CA GLY A 393 35.67 34.34 -32.92
C GLY A 393 35.14 35.68 -33.44
N SER A 394 33.85 35.97 -33.31
CA SER A 394 33.26 37.22 -33.83
C SER A 394 32.35 37.91 -32.83
N VAL A 395 32.30 39.24 -32.89
CA VAL A 395 31.44 40.07 -32.02
C VAL A 395 29.97 39.80 -32.35
N GLY A 396 29.11 39.70 -31.34
CA GLY A 396 27.70 39.43 -31.51
C GLY A 396 27.11 38.64 -30.36
N LYS A 397 26.42 37.55 -30.68
CA LYS A 397 25.76 36.65 -29.72
C LYS A 397 26.18 35.21 -29.99
N ALA A 398 26.39 34.45 -28.93
CA ALA A 398 26.57 33.00 -28.96
C ALA A 398 25.50 32.35 -28.09
N THR A 399 24.88 31.28 -28.56
CA THR A 399 23.83 30.57 -27.83
C THR A 399 24.33 29.19 -27.44
N ILE A 400 24.26 28.87 -26.15
CA ILE A 400 24.63 27.57 -25.61
C ILE A 400 23.34 26.77 -25.42
N ARG A 401 23.21 25.66 -26.16
CA ARG A 401 22.09 24.74 -26.05
C ARG A 401 22.49 23.56 -25.19
N VAL A 402 21.69 23.27 -24.18
CA VAL A 402 21.89 22.14 -23.27
C VAL A 402 20.80 21.12 -23.55
N SER A 403 21.17 19.85 -23.69
CA SER A 403 20.27 18.72 -23.80
C SER A 403 20.70 17.62 -22.83
N ALA A 404 19.76 16.84 -22.34
CA ALA A 404 20.03 15.76 -21.40
C ALA A 404 19.35 14.47 -21.86
N GLU A 405 20.00 13.33 -21.65
CA GLU A 405 19.41 12.02 -21.88
C GLU A 405 18.69 11.53 -20.61
N ILE A 406 17.36 11.49 -20.68
CA ILE A 406 16.49 11.06 -19.57
C ILE A 406 15.62 9.90 -20.10
N GLY A 407 15.75 8.73 -19.48
CA GLY A 407 14.98 7.54 -19.90
C GLY A 407 15.28 7.08 -21.33
N GLY A 408 16.51 7.26 -21.82
CA GLY A 408 16.94 6.87 -23.18
C GLY A 408 16.49 7.82 -24.29
N LYS A 409 15.80 8.92 -23.97
CA LYS A 409 15.44 9.99 -24.92
C LYS A 409 16.24 11.26 -24.62
N VAL A 410 16.73 11.91 -25.68
CA VAL A 410 17.39 13.22 -25.58
C VAL A 410 16.33 14.31 -25.52
N MET A 411 16.30 15.06 -24.42
CA MET A 411 15.38 16.18 -24.21
C MET A 411 16.14 17.51 -24.17
N PRO A 412 15.62 18.60 -24.77
CA PRO A 412 16.22 19.93 -24.68
C PRO A 412 16.00 20.52 -23.28
N MET A 413 17.08 20.96 -22.64
CA MET A 413 17.08 21.54 -21.28
C MET A 413 17.09 23.07 -21.29
N GLY A 414 17.23 23.70 -22.47
CA GLY A 414 17.18 25.15 -22.65
C GLY A 414 18.26 25.67 -23.59
N ALA A 415 18.13 26.97 -23.90
CA ALA A 415 19.09 27.72 -24.70
C ALA A 415 19.46 29.00 -23.94
N PHE A 416 20.76 29.21 -23.73
CA PHE A 416 21.31 30.32 -22.95
C PHE A 416 22.10 31.25 -23.86
N GLU A 417 21.69 32.51 -23.95
CA GLU A 417 22.34 33.50 -24.80
C GLU A 417 23.47 34.22 -24.06
N TYR A 418 24.65 34.26 -24.69
CA TYR A 418 25.84 34.98 -24.25
C TYR A 418 26.19 36.09 -25.24
N ARG A 419 26.53 37.26 -24.71
CA ARG A 419 27.05 38.39 -25.49
C ARG A 419 28.53 38.16 -25.76
N VAL A 420 28.93 38.20 -27.02
CA VAL A 420 30.34 38.05 -27.40
C VAL A 420 30.98 39.43 -27.53
N LYS A 421 31.93 39.72 -26.64
CA LYS A 421 32.65 40.99 -26.58
C LYS A 421 34.13 40.79 -26.86
N ARG A 422 34.78 41.84 -27.33
CA ARG A 422 36.24 41.90 -27.33
C ARG A 422 36.74 42.14 -25.90
N VAL A 423 37.92 41.62 -25.60
CA VAL A 423 38.67 42.05 -24.40
C VAL A 423 38.79 43.58 -24.43
N PRO A 424 38.54 44.27 -23.29
CA PRO A 424 38.69 45.71 -23.20
C PRO A 424 40.05 46.20 -23.70
N ASP A 425 40.08 47.41 -24.24
CA ASP A 425 41.33 47.99 -24.71
C ASP A 425 42.21 48.38 -23.51
N PRO A 426 43.51 48.05 -23.52
CA PRO A 426 44.41 48.42 -22.44
C PRO A 426 44.65 49.93 -22.42
N VAL A 427 45.04 50.46 -21.26
CA VAL A 427 45.48 51.84 -21.12
C VAL A 427 46.99 51.88 -21.22
N ALA A 428 47.52 52.73 -22.11
CA ALA A 428 48.96 52.96 -22.20
C ALA A 428 49.45 53.74 -20.97
N THR A 429 50.62 53.38 -20.47
CA THR A 429 51.32 54.12 -19.42
C THR A 429 52.80 54.26 -19.78
N ILE A 430 53.43 55.33 -19.33
CA ILE A 430 54.90 55.48 -19.37
C ILE A 430 55.37 55.84 -17.97
N SER A 431 56.32 55.07 -17.45
CA SER A 431 56.82 55.22 -16.07
C SER A 431 55.68 55.21 -15.03
N ASN A 432 54.71 54.30 -15.19
CA ASN A 432 53.49 54.16 -14.39
C ASN A 432 52.54 55.37 -14.38
N SER A 433 52.69 56.32 -15.31
CA SER A 433 51.79 57.46 -15.46
C SER A 433 51.00 57.39 -16.77
N LYS A 434 49.73 57.80 -16.71
CA LYS A 434 48.82 57.94 -17.85
C LYS A 434 48.85 59.33 -18.48
N GLY A 435 49.52 60.29 -17.83
CA GLY A 435 49.58 61.69 -18.24
C GLY A 435 49.88 62.64 -17.08
N GLY A 436 49.91 63.94 -17.38
CA GLY A 436 50.14 64.99 -16.40
C GLY A 436 51.62 65.40 -16.30
N ASN A 437 52.03 65.85 -15.12
CA ASN A 437 53.38 66.37 -14.92
C ASN A 437 54.40 65.25 -14.75
N ILE A 438 55.53 65.33 -15.44
CA ILE A 438 56.61 64.33 -15.37
C ILE A 438 57.99 64.96 -15.52
N GLY A 439 58.95 64.48 -14.74
CA GLY A 439 60.35 64.90 -14.87
C GLY A 439 60.96 64.41 -16.18
N LYS A 440 61.72 65.27 -16.86
CA LYS A 440 62.33 64.99 -18.17
C LYS A 440 63.12 63.68 -18.21
N ASN A 441 63.97 63.43 -17.20
CA ASN A 441 64.82 62.24 -17.14
C ASN A 441 64.01 60.94 -16.99
N LEU A 442 62.90 61.00 -16.22
CA LEU A 442 62.01 59.86 -16.01
C LEU A 442 61.22 59.52 -17.29
N LEU A 443 60.84 60.54 -18.06
CA LEU A 443 60.17 60.35 -19.34
C LEU A 443 61.12 59.77 -20.39
N MET A 444 62.36 60.26 -20.47
CA MET A 444 63.39 59.74 -21.40
C MET A 444 63.80 58.29 -21.11
N ALA A 445 63.77 57.86 -19.85
CA ALA A 445 64.04 56.47 -19.46
C ALA A 445 62.81 55.56 -19.60
N GLY A 446 61.63 56.15 -19.84
CA GLY A 446 60.36 55.44 -19.86
C GLY A 446 60.21 54.49 -21.06
N THR A 447 59.50 53.39 -20.82
CA THR A 447 58.99 52.48 -21.85
C THR A 447 57.47 52.51 -21.77
N LEU A 448 56.79 52.50 -22.91
CA LEU A 448 55.34 52.45 -22.92
C LEU A 448 54.89 51.03 -22.57
N ILE A 449 54.00 50.90 -21.59
CA ILE A 449 53.46 49.62 -21.13
C ILE A 449 51.93 49.69 -21.19
N PRO A 450 51.27 48.78 -21.95
CA PRO A 450 49.83 48.68 -21.95
C PRO A 450 49.37 47.90 -20.71
N ILE A 451 48.44 48.47 -19.94
CA ILE A 451 47.89 47.87 -18.72
C ILE A 451 46.39 47.67 -18.90
N LEU A 452 45.90 46.46 -18.64
CA LEU A 452 44.48 46.17 -18.51
C LEU A 452 44.04 46.44 -17.08
N GLU A 453 43.09 47.35 -16.91
CA GLU A 453 42.53 47.67 -15.60
C GLU A 453 41.23 46.89 -15.39
N ASN A 454 41.07 46.30 -14.20
CA ASN A 454 39.85 45.61 -13.78
C ASN A 454 39.37 44.50 -14.76
N PHE A 455 40.31 43.70 -15.28
CA PHE A 455 39.99 42.57 -16.15
C PHE A 455 40.31 41.22 -15.48
N ASP A 456 39.34 40.32 -15.45
CA ASP A 456 39.41 39.07 -14.68
C ASP A 456 40.29 37.99 -15.32
N PHE A 457 40.64 38.14 -16.61
CA PHE A 457 41.50 37.18 -17.31
C PHE A 457 42.96 37.64 -17.30
N LYS A 458 43.86 36.69 -17.00
CA LYS A 458 45.30 36.91 -17.10
C LYS A 458 45.72 36.93 -18.57
N LEU A 459 45.89 38.13 -19.13
CA LEU A 459 46.45 38.31 -20.46
C LEU A 459 47.28 39.58 -20.56
N PHE A 460 48.14 39.64 -21.58
CA PHE A 460 49.06 40.75 -21.78
C PHE A 460 48.87 41.36 -23.17
N PHE A 461 49.15 42.65 -23.27
CA PHE A 461 49.25 43.36 -24.53
C PHE A 461 50.70 43.81 -24.75
N LYS A 462 51.10 43.94 -26.01
CA LYS A 462 52.39 44.50 -26.43
C LYS A 462 52.13 45.70 -27.32
N ILE A 463 52.85 46.80 -27.06
CA ILE A 463 52.81 47.98 -27.94
C ILE A 463 53.65 47.69 -29.18
N THR A 464 53.06 47.89 -30.35
CA THR A 464 53.68 47.65 -31.66
C THR A 464 54.25 48.91 -32.28
N GLY A 465 53.77 50.09 -31.89
CA GLY A 465 54.33 51.38 -32.31
C GLY A 465 53.53 52.55 -31.78
N PHE A 466 54.11 53.74 -31.83
CA PHE A 466 53.46 54.99 -31.41
C PHE A 466 54.13 56.20 -32.06
N LYS A 467 53.43 57.34 -32.03
CA LYS A 467 53.96 58.65 -32.38
C LYS A 467 54.19 59.49 -31.12
N MET A 468 55.26 60.27 -31.13
CA MET A 468 55.57 61.24 -30.08
C MET A 468 55.58 62.63 -30.69
N THR A 469 54.79 63.52 -30.12
CA THR A 469 54.60 64.89 -30.57
C THR A 469 55.04 65.85 -29.49
N ILE A 470 55.96 66.76 -29.78
CA ILE A 470 56.42 67.76 -28.81
C ILE A 470 55.92 69.14 -29.25
N THR A 471 55.34 69.88 -28.31
CA THR A 471 54.98 71.30 -28.49
C THR A 471 55.59 72.13 -27.37
N GLY A 472 56.30 73.19 -27.76
CA GLY A 472 56.83 74.20 -26.84
C GLY A 472 56.22 75.56 -27.12
N LYS A 473 56.32 76.50 -26.16
CA LYS A 473 55.84 77.88 -26.38
C LYS A 473 56.59 78.53 -27.56
N GLY A 474 55.87 78.85 -28.64
CA GLY A 474 56.42 79.54 -29.81
C GLY A 474 57.28 78.66 -30.76
N LYS A 475 57.14 77.34 -30.69
CA LYS A 475 57.79 76.40 -31.62
C LYS A 475 56.76 75.63 -32.42
N ASP A 476 57.12 75.27 -33.65
CA ASP A 476 56.34 74.34 -34.46
C ASP A 476 56.29 72.96 -33.81
N LEU A 477 55.20 72.26 -34.07
CA LEU A 477 54.97 70.91 -33.60
C LEU A 477 55.90 69.95 -34.34
N VAL A 478 56.63 69.11 -33.59
CA VAL A 478 57.54 68.11 -34.17
C VAL A 478 57.04 66.72 -33.82
N GLU A 479 56.81 65.91 -34.85
CA GLU A 479 56.37 64.52 -34.73
C GLU A 479 57.51 63.55 -34.95
N TYR A 480 57.54 62.49 -34.16
CA TYR A 480 58.44 61.36 -34.32
C TYR A 480 57.62 60.07 -34.27
N GLU A 481 57.99 59.07 -35.06
CA GLU A 481 57.35 57.75 -35.03
C GLU A 481 58.38 56.68 -34.64
N THR A 482 57.94 55.65 -33.94
CA THR A 482 58.77 54.49 -33.61
C THR A 482 57.97 53.20 -33.67
N GLN A 483 58.68 52.12 -33.94
CA GLN A 483 58.15 50.75 -33.85
C GLN A 483 58.56 50.15 -32.50
N GLY A 484 57.66 49.39 -31.89
CA GLY A 484 57.81 48.84 -30.55
C GLY A 484 57.41 49.81 -29.44
N ASN A 485 57.82 49.48 -28.22
CA ASN A 485 57.36 50.15 -27.00
C ASN A 485 58.39 51.12 -26.38
N GLN A 486 59.57 51.26 -26.99
CA GLN A 486 60.66 52.11 -26.52
C GLN A 486 60.76 53.40 -27.34
N LEU A 487 61.22 54.47 -26.68
CA LEU A 487 61.59 55.73 -27.33
C LEU A 487 62.79 55.52 -28.26
N SER A 488 62.65 55.95 -29.51
CA SER A 488 63.75 55.96 -30.49
C SER A 488 64.80 57.00 -30.12
N GLN A 489 66.02 56.87 -30.67
CA GLN A 489 67.09 57.84 -30.41
C GLN A 489 66.68 59.28 -30.79
N PRO A 490 66.05 59.55 -31.95
CA PRO A 490 65.55 60.88 -32.29
C PRO A 490 64.55 61.44 -31.28
N MET A 491 63.67 60.59 -30.73
CA MET A 491 62.72 60.99 -29.69
C MET A 491 63.43 61.41 -28.40
N ARG A 492 64.44 60.63 -27.96
CA ARG A 492 65.24 60.94 -26.77
C ARG A 492 66.04 62.24 -26.95
N ASP A 493 66.63 62.43 -28.12
CA ASP A 493 67.37 63.65 -28.45
C ASP A 493 66.46 64.87 -28.46
N ALA A 494 65.24 64.74 -28.98
CA ALA A 494 64.23 65.81 -28.97
C ALA A 494 63.74 66.12 -27.55
N LEU A 495 63.46 65.09 -26.74
CA LEU A 495 63.10 65.24 -25.33
C LEU A 495 64.20 65.93 -24.53
N SER A 496 65.48 65.66 -24.79
CA SER A 496 66.60 66.28 -24.06
C SER A 496 66.59 67.81 -24.15
N LYS A 497 66.10 68.35 -25.29
CA LYS A 497 66.01 69.77 -25.63
C LYS A 497 64.74 70.46 -25.11
N THR A 498 63.82 69.72 -24.51
CA THR A 498 62.60 70.27 -23.90
C THR A 498 62.90 71.01 -22.60
N ARG A 499 62.08 72.02 -22.31
CA ARG A 499 62.12 72.83 -21.09
C ARG A 499 60.88 72.58 -20.23
N ALA A 500 60.95 72.95 -18.96
CA ALA A 500 59.80 72.93 -18.07
C ALA A 500 58.62 73.71 -18.70
N GLY A 501 57.44 73.08 -18.71
CA GLY A 501 56.22 73.61 -19.33
C GLY A 501 55.99 73.20 -20.79
N ASP A 502 56.97 72.59 -21.47
CA ASP A 502 56.74 71.98 -22.79
C ASP A 502 55.82 70.76 -22.64
N LYS A 503 54.97 70.52 -23.64
CA LYS A 503 54.05 69.37 -23.65
C LYS A 503 54.54 68.31 -24.62
N VAL A 504 54.41 67.06 -24.19
CA VAL A 504 54.73 65.87 -24.98
C VAL A 504 53.47 65.02 -25.08
N PHE A 505 53.04 64.71 -26.28
CA PHE A 505 51.93 63.82 -26.55
C PHE A 505 52.46 62.49 -27.09
N PHE A 506 51.89 61.40 -26.60
CA PHE A 506 52.04 60.09 -27.22
C PHE A 506 50.73 59.75 -27.90
N GLU A 507 50.76 59.66 -29.21
CA GLU A 507 49.59 59.54 -30.08
C GLU A 507 49.72 58.32 -30.97
N TYR A 508 48.59 57.88 -31.57
CA TYR A 508 48.56 56.71 -32.43
C TYR A 508 49.22 55.46 -31.81
N ILE A 509 49.05 55.28 -30.50
CA ILE A 509 49.63 54.17 -29.76
C ILE A 509 48.92 52.89 -30.20
N LYS A 510 49.66 51.99 -30.87
CA LYS A 510 49.15 50.71 -31.36
C LYS A 510 49.58 49.59 -30.41
N ALA A 511 48.65 48.74 -30.02
CA ALA A 511 48.94 47.54 -29.24
C ALA A 511 48.29 46.29 -29.85
N ARG A 512 48.85 45.13 -29.55
CA ARG A 512 48.32 43.82 -29.93
C ARG A 512 48.36 42.88 -28.73
N MET A 513 47.38 41.98 -28.65
CA MET A 513 47.34 40.94 -27.62
C MET A 513 48.54 39.99 -27.78
N ASP A 514 49.18 39.65 -26.66
CA ASP A 514 50.30 38.72 -26.59
C ASP A 514 49.81 37.32 -26.25
N GLY A 515 50.02 36.34 -27.15
CA GLY A 515 49.63 34.95 -26.96
C GLY A 515 48.13 34.63 -27.11
N GLY A 516 47.28 35.61 -27.42
CA GLY A 516 45.84 35.40 -27.64
C GLY A 516 45.44 35.24 -29.12
N ASN A 517 44.27 34.64 -29.34
CA ASN A 517 43.72 34.37 -30.68
C ASN A 517 43.04 35.59 -31.34
N ASP A 518 43.17 36.80 -30.79
CA ASP A 518 42.75 38.05 -31.47
C ASP A 518 43.96 38.76 -32.10
N PRO A 519 44.17 38.67 -33.43
CA PRO A 519 45.27 39.33 -34.12
C PRO A 519 45.04 40.83 -34.34
N SER A 520 43.86 41.36 -33.99
CA SER A 520 43.47 42.73 -34.34
C SER A 520 44.31 43.77 -33.58
N PRO A 521 44.91 44.76 -34.26
CA PRO A 521 45.56 45.88 -33.60
C PRO A 521 44.53 46.73 -32.84
N ARG A 522 44.93 47.27 -31.68
CA ARG A 522 44.18 48.22 -30.86
C ARG A 522 44.83 49.58 -30.93
N ASN A 523 44.03 50.61 -31.18
CA ASN A 523 44.47 51.99 -31.07
C ASN A 523 44.13 52.46 -29.65
N LEU A 524 45.16 52.71 -28.86
CA LEU A 524 45.00 53.13 -27.47
C LEU A 524 44.80 54.64 -27.38
N SER A 525 44.21 55.09 -26.28
CA SER A 525 44.02 56.52 -26.02
C SER A 525 45.37 57.24 -25.95
N PRO A 526 45.48 58.47 -26.51
CA PRO A 526 46.71 59.24 -26.44
C PRO A 526 47.01 59.66 -25.00
N MET A 527 48.29 59.86 -24.70
CA MET A 527 48.75 60.36 -23.40
C MET A 527 49.35 61.75 -23.57
N ALA A 528 49.10 62.64 -22.61
CA ALA A 528 49.63 64.00 -22.62
C ALA A 528 50.45 64.26 -21.35
N PHE A 529 51.69 64.71 -21.53
CA PHE A 529 52.62 65.02 -20.45
C PHE A 529 53.07 66.47 -20.51
N THR A 530 53.29 67.08 -19.34
CA THR A 530 53.92 68.40 -19.20
C THR A 530 55.25 68.23 -18.48
N ILE A 531 56.34 68.68 -19.10
CA ILE A 531 57.68 68.58 -18.52
C ILE A 531 57.78 69.47 -17.28
N GLN A 532 58.31 68.91 -16.18
CA GLN A 532 58.70 69.64 -14.97
C GLN A 532 60.21 69.78 -14.86
#